data_AF-A0A497ID88-F1
#
_entry.id   AF-A0A497ID88-F1
#
_cell.length_a   1.000
_cell.length_b   1.000
_cell.length_c   1.000
_cell.angle_alpha   90.00
_cell.angle_beta   90.00
_cell.angle_gamma   90.00
#
_symmetry.space_group_name_H-M   'P 1'
#
loop_
_entity.id
_entity.type
_entity.pdbx_description
1 polymer ?
#
loop_
_entity_poly.entity_id
_entity_poly.type
_entity_poly.pdbx_seq_one_letter_code
_entity_poly.pdbx_strand_id
1 'polypeptide(L)' 'MYTCWKCEEEIPELDPSFIRCPKCGSRILFKKRQPITRDIKTD' A
#
# COMPACT_ATOMS: atom_id res chain seq x y z
N MET A 1 0.46 -1.91 -5.39
CA MET A 1 0.85 -2.38 -4.05
C MET A 1 0.23 -1.48 -2.99
N TYR A 2 -0.72 -2.05 -2.26
CA TYR A 2 -1.29 -1.45 -1.07
C TYR A 2 -0.68 -2.07 0.17
N THR A 3 -0.75 -1.38 1.29
CA THR A 3 -0.28 -1.84 2.59
C THR A 3 -1.40 -1.65 3.58
N CYS A 4 -1.68 -2.68 4.37
CA CYS A 4 -2.71 -2.60 5.37
C CYS A 4 -2.26 -1.77 6.58
N TRP A 5 -3.09 -0.86 7.07
CA TRP A 5 -2.76 -0.06 8.27
C TRP A 5 -2.50 -0.91 9.52
N LYS A 6 -3.23 -2.02 9.67
CA LYS A 6 -3.28 -2.77 10.93
C LYS A 6 -2.27 -3.91 11.02
N CYS A 7 -2.21 -4.77 10.00
CA CYS A 7 -1.28 -5.89 9.94
C CYS A 7 -0.02 -5.59 9.12
N GLU A 8 0.10 -4.38 8.55
CA GLU A 8 1.24 -3.94 7.72
C GLU A 8 1.51 -4.79 6.48
N GLU A 9 0.59 -5.71 6.15
CA GLU A 9 0.81 -6.62 5.03
C GLU A 9 0.67 -5.92 3.68
N GLU A 10 1.53 -6.39 2.77
CA GLU A 10 1.56 -5.94 1.39
C GLU A 10 0.52 -6.70 0.56
N ILE A 11 -0.41 -5.94 0.00
CA ILE A 11 -1.46 -6.44 -0.87
C ILE A 11 -1.09 -6.00 -2.30
N PRO A 12 -0.63 -6.92 -3.16
CA PRO A 12 -0.18 -6.56 -4.50
C PRO A 12 -1.33 -6.00 -5.34
N GLU A 13 -2.48 -6.67 -5.29
CA GLU A 13 -3.69 -6.37 -6.05
C GLU A 13 -4.91 -6.38 -5.12
N LEU A 14 -5.85 -5.47 -5.37
CA LEU A 14 -7.07 -5.34 -4.59
C LEU A 14 -8.25 -5.61 -5.50
N ASP A 15 -9.14 -6.50 -5.07
CA ASP A 15 -10.42 -6.71 -5.73
C ASP A 15 -11.27 -5.43 -5.65
N PRO A 16 -11.77 -4.90 -6.78
CA PRO A 16 -12.54 -3.67 -6.80
C PRO A 16 -13.87 -3.79 -6.05
N SER A 17 -14.38 -5.02 -5.87
CA SER A 17 -15.63 -5.30 -5.15
C SER A 17 -15.47 -5.31 -3.63
N PHE A 18 -14.28 -5.61 -3.10
CA PHE A 18 -14.05 -5.73 -1.66
C PHE A 18 -12.73 -5.08 -1.24
N ILE A 19 -12.82 -3.83 -0.81
CA ILE A 19 -11.68 -3.04 -0.32
C ILE A 19 -11.45 -3.39 1.16
N ARG A 20 -10.96 -4.61 1.42
CA ARG A 20 -10.58 -5.09 2.77
C ARG A 20 -9.27 -5.84 2.71
N CYS A 21 -8.47 -5.73 3.76
CA CYS A 21 -7.32 -6.59 3.95
C CYS A 21 -7.77 -8.06 4.09
N PRO A 22 -7.18 -9.01 3.33
CA PRO A 22 -7.57 -10.42 3.37
C PRO A 22 -7.26 -11.11 4.70
N LYS A 23 -6.29 -10.60 5.49
CA LYS A 23 -5.91 -11.24 6.76
C LYS A 23 -6.60 -10.66 7.98
N CYS A 24 -6.64 -9.34 8.14
CA CYS A 24 -7.19 -8.71 9.34
C CYS A 24 -8.54 -8.00 9.12
N GLY A 25 -9.06 -8.00 7.88
CA GLY A 25 -10.39 -7.46 7.55
C GLY A 25 -10.52 -5.93 7.65
N SER A 26 -9.43 -5.20 7.91
CA SER A 26 -9.47 -3.74 7.97
C SER A 26 -9.67 -3.11 6.59
N ARG A 27 -10.37 -1.98 6.56
CA ARG A 27 -10.73 -1.24 5.33
C ARG A 27 -9.74 -0.14 4.94
N ILE A 28 -8.78 0.15 5.81
CA ILE A 28 -7.80 1.23 5.62
C ILE A 28 -6.53 0.63 5.00
N LEU A 29 -6.18 1.12 3.81
CA LEU A 29 -5.11 0.61 2.97
C LEU A 29 -4.31 1.80 2.40
N PHE A 30 -2.99 1.76 2.49
CA PHE A 30 -2.10 2.79 1.94
C PHE A 30 -1.49 2.34 0.63
N LYS A 31 -1.54 3.19 -0.38
CA LYS A 31 -0.83 2.95 -1.64
C LYS A 31 0.66 3.15 -1.43
N LYS A 32 1.47 2.13 -1.72
CA LYS A 32 2.93 2.29 -1.72
C LYS A 32 3.32 3.32 -2.77
N ARG A 33 4.19 4.24 -2.36
CA ARG A 33 4.82 5.19 -3.27
C ARG A 33 5.74 4.42 -4.20
N GLN A 34 5.62 4.65 -5.51
CA GLN A 34 6.60 4.12 -6.45
C GLN A 34 7.97 4.74 -6.15
N PRO A 35 9.06 3.96 -6.21
CA PRO A 35 10.41 4.49 -6.06
C PRO A 35 10.72 5.35 -7.29
N ILE A 36 10.34 6.63 -7.21
CA ILE A 36 10.84 7.62 -8.15
C ILE A 36 12.24 7.94 -7.64
N THR A 37 13.27 7.47 -8.32
CA THR A 37 14.64 7.93 -8.10
C THR A 37 14.63 9.42 -8.37
N ARG A 38 14.52 10.21 -7.31
CA ARG A 38 14.73 11.64 -7.38
C ARG A 38 16.22 11.82 -7.20
N ASP A 39 16.92 12.23 -8.26
CA ASP A 39 18.27 12.74 -8.14
C ASP A 39 18.21 14.04 -7.35
N ILE A 40 18.24 13.92 -6.03
CA ILE A 40 18.28 15.06 -5.11
C ILE A 40 19.72 15.57 -5.18
N LYS A 41 19.96 16.57 -6.03
CA LYS A 41 21.18 17.35 -5.98
C LYS A 41 21.10 18.26 -4.75
N THR A 42 21.91 17.97 -3.75
CA THR A 42 22.17 18.90 -2.64
C THR A 42 23.27 19.86 -3.11
N ASP A 43 23.00 21.16 -3.09
CA ASP A 43 23.97 22.24 -3.36
C ASP A 43 24.98 22.38 -2.21
#